data_AF-A0A2N6BCT5-F1
#
_entry.id   AF-A0A2N6BCT5-F1
#
_cell.length_a   1.000
_cell.length_b   1.000
_cell.length_c   1.000
_cell.angle_alpha   90.00
_cell.angle_beta   90.00
_cell.angle_gamma   90.00
#
_symmetry.space_group_name_H-M   'P 1'
#
loop_
_entity.id
_entity.type
_entity.pdbx_description
1 polymer ?
#
loop_
_entity_poly.entity_id
_entity_poly.type
_entity_poly.pdbx_seq_one_letter_code
_entity_poly.pdbx_strand_id
1 'polypeptide(L)' 'MDAMQQQSMAKAGREANLLRLRQIKSALALASEGEYGFCRGCDEPIGYKRLKARPETPFCITCQAARESR' A
#
# COMPACT_ATOMS: atom_id res chain seq x y z
N MET A 1 -25.50 -8.88 -18.21
CA MET A 1 -24.16 -8.73 -17.62
C MET A 1 -23.51 -10.10 -17.69
N ASP A 2 -22.54 -10.27 -18.58
CA ASP A 2 -22.03 -11.60 -18.94
C ASP A 2 -21.16 -12.19 -17.81
N ALA A 3 -21.30 -13.50 -17.57
CA ALA A 3 -20.59 -14.24 -16.53
C ALA A 3 -19.06 -14.06 -16.60
N MET A 4 -18.51 -13.86 -17.80
CA MET A 4 -17.09 -13.57 -18.05
C MET A 4 -16.63 -12.26 -17.38
N GLN A 5 -17.49 -11.24 -17.33
CA GLN A 5 -17.20 -9.95 -16.73
C GLN A 5 -17.24 -9.98 -15.19
N GLN A 6 -17.97 -10.94 -14.61
CA GLN A 6 -17.98 -11.15 -13.14
C GLN A 6 -16.71 -11.87 -12.65
N GLN A 7 -16.21 -12.85 -13.41
CA GLN A 7 -15.00 -13.59 -13.06
C GLN A 7 -13.75 -12.70 -13.03
N SER A 8 -13.62 -11.78 -14.00
CA SER A 8 -12.48 -10.86 -14.07
C SER A 8 -12.42 -9.90 -12.88
N MET A 9 -13.57 -9.38 -12.44
CA MET A 9 -13.66 -8.48 -11.27
C MET A 9 -13.30 -9.20 -9.96
N ALA A 10 -13.79 -10.44 -9.78
CA ALA A 10 -13.45 -11.25 -8.60
C ALA A 10 -11.95 -11.53 -8.50
N LYS A 11 -11.29 -11.80 -9.64
CA LYS A 11 -9.83 -11.99 -9.69
C LYS A 11 -9.07 -10.71 -9.32
N ALA A 12 -9.44 -9.57 -9.89
CA ALA A 12 -8.80 -8.29 -9.61
C ALA A 12 -8.89 -7.90 -8.13
N GLY A 13 -10.05 -8.12 -7.50
CA GLY A 13 -10.23 -7.89 -6.06
C GLY A 13 -9.32 -8.77 -5.19
N ARG A 14 -9.15 -10.06 -5.56
CA ARG A 14 -8.23 -10.97 -4.87
C ARG A 14 -6.77 -10.51 -5.00
N GLU A 15 -6.35 -10.10 -6.18
CA GLU A 15 -4.99 -9.61 -6.43
C GLU A 15 -4.69 -8.34 -5.62
N ALA A 16 -5.62 -7.40 -5.56
CA ALA A 16 -5.52 -6.20 -4.72
C ALA A 16 -5.40 -6.55 -3.22
N ASN A 17 -6.21 -7.51 -2.74
CA ASN A 17 -6.15 -7.97 -1.34
C ASN A 17 -4.81 -8.64 -1.01
N LEU A 18 -4.26 -9.45 -1.91
CA LEU A 18 -2.95 -10.09 -1.72
C LEU A 18 -1.80 -9.08 -1.72
N LEU A 19 -1.88 -8.04 -2.55
CA LEU A 19 -0.92 -6.93 -2.50
C LEU A 19 -0.98 -6.21 -1.15
N ARG A 20 -2.18 -5.87 -0.69
CA ARG A 20 -2.40 -5.20 0.59
C ARG A 20 -1.91 -6.05 1.77
N LEU A 21 -2.16 -7.37 1.74
CA LEU A 21 -1.66 -8.29 2.76
C LEU A 21 -0.12 -8.28 2.83
N ARG A 22 0.57 -8.26 1.69
CA ARG A 22 2.03 -8.16 1.66
C ARG A 22 2.54 -6.85 2.27
N GLN A 23 1.86 -5.73 1.97
CA GLN A 23 2.19 -4.43 2.54
C GLN A 23 2.01 -4.42 4.06
N ILE A 24 0.91 -4.98 4.58
CA ILE A 24 0.66 -5.10 6.03
C ILE A 24 1.76 -5.93 6.70
N LYS A 25 2.10 -7.10 6.15
CA LYS A 25 3.18 -7.94 6.69
C LYS A 25 4.50 -7.18 6.74
N SER A 26 4.82 -6.42 5.70
CA SER A 26 6.05 -5.64 5.66
C SER A 26 6.03 -4.48 6.67
N ALA A 27 4.91 -3.80 6.85
CA ALA A 27 4.78 -2.73 7.83
C ALA A 27 4.95 -3.24 9.27
N LEU A 28 4.42 -4.44 9.57
CA LEU A 28 4.60 -5.10 10.86
C LEU A 28 6.07 -5.47 11.12
N ALA A 29 6.78 -5.99 10.11
CA ALA A 29 8.20 -6.30 10.23
C ALA A 29 9.04 -5.04 10.51
N LEU A 30 8.81 -3.97 9.75
CA LEU A 30 9.48 -2.68 9.98
C LEU A 30 9.15 -2.11 11.36
N ALA A 31 7.93 -2.32 11.86
CA ALA A 31 7.55 -1.87 13.20
C ALA A 31 8.33 -2.60 14.29
N SER A 32 8.59 -3.90 14.12
CA SER A 32 9.46 -4.64 15.03
C SER A 32 10.93 -4.23 14.94
N GLU A 33 11.37 -3.73 13.79
CA GLU A 33 12.74 -3.28 13.54
C GLU A 33 12.97 -1.81 13.92
N GLY A 34 11.91 -1.06 14.23
CA GLY A 34 11.98 0.38 14.54
C GLY A 34 12.06 1.29 13.30
N GLU A 35 11.91 0.72 12.11
CA GLU A 35 11.96 1.42 10.81
C GLU A 35 10.56 1.72 10.23
N TYR A 36 9.50 1.51 11.03
CA TYR A 36 8.15 1.83 10.59
C TYR A 36 7.92 3.33 10.48
N GLY A 37 7.23 3.73 9.41
CA GLY A 37 6.82 5.11 9.18
C GLY A 37 7.79 5.91 8.30
N PHE A 38 8.77 5.28 7.66
CA PHE A 38 9.64 5.92 6.66
C PHE A 38 9.23 5.57 5.23
N CYS A 39 9.34 6.55 4.34
CA CYS A 39 8.97 6.43 2.94
C CYS A 39 10.05 5.68 2.16
N ARG A 40 9.72 4.60 1.46
CA ARG A 40 10.67 3.85 0.62
C ARG A 40 11.12 4.54 -0.67
N GLY A 41 10.62 5.75 -0.93
CA GLY A 41 10.94 6.52 -2.14
C GLY A 41 11.88 7.70 -1.89
N CYS A 42 11.86 8.27 -0.69
CA CYS A 42 12.66 9.43 -0.32
C CYS A 42 13.32 9.32 1.05
N ASP A 43 13.13 8.19 1.76
CA ASP A 43 13.62 7.93 3.11
C ASP A 43 13.17 8.94 4.19
N GLU A 44 12.19 9.78 3.88
CA GLU A 44 11.60 10.73 4.82
C GLU A 44 10.43 10.12 5.63
N PRO A 45 10.13 10.66 6.82
CA PRO A 45 8.97 10.25 7.60
C PRO A 45 7.64 10.42 6.85
N ILE A 46 6.81 9.39 6.87
CA ILE A 46 5.44 9.42 6.35
C ILE A 46 4.57 10.18 7.35
N GLY A 47 3.88 11.22 6.86
CA GLY A 47 3.02 12.04 7.70
C GLY A 47 1.96 11.23 8.46
N TYR A 48 1.77 11.55 9.74
CA TYR A 48 0.88 10.81 10.65
C TYR A 48 -0.55 10.63 10.10
N LYS A 49 -1.15 11.67 9.50
CA LYS A 49 -2.50 11.58 8.92
C LYS A 49 -2.60 10.48 7.84
N ARG A 50 -1.52 10.28 7.08
CA ARG A 50 -1.43 9.25 6.04
C ARG A 50 -1.30 7.87 6.64
N LEU A 51 -0.42 7.69 7.63
CA LEU A 51 -0.29 6.42 8.37
C LEU A 51 -1.58 6.07 9.14
N LYS A 52 -2.29 7.06 9.68
CA LYS A 52 -3.59 6.85 10.33
C LYS A 52 -4.65 6.34 9.36
N ALA A 53 -4.65 6.80 8.11
CA ALA A 53 -5.59 6.35 7.08
C ALA A 53 -5.19 5.01 6.45
N ARG A 54 -3.89 4.80 6.23
CA ARG A 54 -3.29 3.61 5.61
C ARG A 54 -1.96 3.27 6.29
N PRO A 55 -1.98 2.51 7.40
CA PRO A 55 -0.76 2.14 8.13
C PRO A 55 0.22 1.33 7.27
N GLU A 56 -0.29 0.55 6.33
CA GLU A 56 0.48 -0.31 5.45
C GLU A 56 1.17 0.42 4.28
N THR A 57 1.00 1.75 4.17
CA THR A 57 1.53 2.53 3.03
C THR A 57 3.06 2.55 3.04
N PRO A 58 3.73 2.11 1.96
CA PRO A 58 5.20 2.17 1.89
C PRO A 58 5.74 3.55 1.46
N PHE A 59 4.86 4.49 1.09
CA PHE A 59 5.23 5.78 0.52
C PHE A 59 4.50 6.96 1.19
N CYS A 60 5.17 8.11 1.20
CA CYS A 60 4.58 9.40 1.53
C CYS A 60 3.61 9.86 0.42
N ILE A 61 2.86 10.94 0.67
CA ILE A 61 1.88 11.47 -0.29
C ILE A 61 2.54 11.92 -1.59
N THR A 62 3.71 12.55 -1.50
CA THR A 62 4.47 13.05 -2.65
C THR A 62 4.95 11.92 -3.54
N CYS A 63 5.63 10.92 -2.95
CA CYS A 63 6.10 9.76 -3.71
C CYS A 63 4.95 8.90 -4.25
N GLN A 64 3.83 8.81 -3.54
CA GLN A 64 2.64 8.12 -4.06
C GLN A 64 2.08 8.84 -5.29
N ALA A 65 1.88 10.17 -5.20
CA ALA A 65 1.35 10.95 -6.31
C ALA A 65 2.24 10.88 -7.56
N ALA A 66 3.56 10.95 -7.38
CA ALA A 66 4.53 10.83 -8.47
C ALA A 66 4.48 9.46 -9.19
N ARG A 67 4.02 8.40 -8.50
CA ARG A 67 3.87 7.05 -9.08
C ARG A 67 2.54 6.86 -9.80
N GLU A 68 1.50 7.61 -9.41
CA GLU A 68 0.18 7.58 -10.03
C GLU A 68 0.14 8.46 -11.30
N SER A 69 0.99 9.48 -11.38
CA SER A 69 1.16 10.33 -12.56
C SER A 69 2.00 9.70 -13.68
N ARG A 70 2.42 8.44 -13.54
CA ARG A 70 3.30 7.72 -14.48
C ARG A 70 2.58 6.52 -15.07
#